data_AF-A0A1F9BY25-F1
#
_entry.id   AF-A0A1F9BY25-F1
#
_cell.length_a   1.000
_cell.length_b   1.000
_cell.length_c   1.000
_cell.angle_alpha   90.00
_cell.angle_beta   90.00
_cell.angle_gamma   90.00
#
_symmetry.space_group_name_H-M   'P 1'
#
loop_
_entity.id
_entity.type
_entity.pdbx_description
1 polymer ?
#
loop_
_entity_poly.entity_id
_entity_poly.type
_entity_poly.pdbx_seq_one_letter_code
_entity_poly.pdbx_strand_id
1 'polypeptide(L)'
;MTSAAFQLSRQHPYPPQPIFWQDKYYLLAFKDRRAPSSEEFLREQEKLRGEVLQYKRQLIFDAWLAGERQRAKIKIYEMPS
;
A
#
# COMPACT_ATOMS: atom_id res chain seq x y z
N MET A 1 5.05 9.98 -13.49
CA MET A 1 6.42 10.50 -13.33
C MET A 1 7.43 9.44 -12.88
N THR A 2 7.07 8.53 -11.98
CA THR A 2 8.01 7.58 -11.35
C THR A 2 8.56 6.49 -12.28
N SER A 3 7.78 6.00 -13.25
CA SER A 3 8.20 4.89 -14.13
C SER A 3 9.45 5.21 -14.97
N ALA A 4 9.50 6.41 -15.57
CA ALA A 4 10.64 6.83 -16.41
C ALA A 4 11.94 6.96 -15.60
N ALA A 5 11.87 7.38 -14.34
CA ALA A 5 13.05 7.48 -13.46
C ALA A 5 13.66 6.10 -13.14
N PHE A 6 12.83 5.05 -13.03
CA PHE A 6 13.30 3.69 -12.74
C PHE A 6 13.94 2.98 -13.93
N GLN A 7 13.67 3.43 -15.17
CA GLN A 7 14.26 2.89 -16.39
C GLN A 7 15.68 3.41 -16.66
N LEU A 8 16.07 4.50 -16.00
CA LEU A 8 17.40 5.08 -16.17
C LEU A 8 18.48 4.21 -15.52
N SER A 9 19.66 4.19 -16.13
CA SER A 9 20.82 3.43 -15.67
C SER A 9 22.11 4.18 -15.98
N ARG A 10 23.26 3.68 -15.50
CA ARG A 10 24.57 4.28 -15.86
C ARG A 10 24.84 4.25 -17.37
N GLN A 11 24.30 3.28 -18.09
CA GLN A 11 24.46 3.16 -19.55
C GLN A 11 23.50 4.07 -20.31
N HIS A 12 22.32 4.34 -19.74
CA HIS A 12 21.31 5.23 -20.32
C HIS A 12 20.86 6.23 -19.23
N PRO A 13 21.67 7.28 -18.99
CA PRO A 13 21.45 8.20 -17.87
C PRO A 13 20.31 9.20 -18.11
N TYR A 14 19.83 9.33 -19.35
CA TYR A 14 18.75 10.24 -19.72
C TYR A 14 17.61 9.48 -20.40
N PRO A 15 16.35 9.91 -20.22
CA PRO A 15 15.23 9.35 -20.95
C PRO A 15 15.31 9.74 -22.44
N PRO A 16 14.79 8.91 -23.35
CA PRO A 16 14.83 9.17 -24.80
C PRO A 16 13.96 10.37 -25.23
N GLN A 17 12.98 10.74 -24.41
CA GLN A 17 12.13 11.91 -24.63
C GLN A 17 11.98 12.71 -23.33
N PRO A 18 11.92 14.05 -23.42
CA PRO A 18 11.67 14.90 -22.26
C PRO A 18 10.28 14.63 -21.68
N ILE A 19 10.17 14.70 -20.36
CA ILE A 19 8.92 14.43 -19.66
C ILE A 19 8.13 15.74 -19.56
N PHE A 20 6.93 15.75 -20.14
CA PHE A 20 6.00 16.87 -19.99
C PHE A 20 5.16 16.69 -18.71
N TRP A 21 5.23 17.66 -17.82
CA TRP A 21 4.45 17.68 -16.58
C TRP A 21 4.21 19.12 -16.12
N GLN A 22 3.01 19.43 -15.60
CA GLN A 22 2.65 20.78 -15.14
C GLN A 22 3.05 21.90 -16.13
N ASP A 23 2.73 21.69 -17.41
CA ASP A 23 3.03 22.63 -18.51
C ASP A 23 4.50 22.97 -18.71
N LYS A 24 5.40 22.11 -18.22
CA LYS A 24 6.85 22.27 -18.33
C LYS A 24 7.51 20.97 -18.79
N TYR A 25 8.61 21.11 -19.49
CA TYR A 25 9.46 19.98 -19.88
C TYR A 25 10.55 19.76 -18.83
N TYR A 26 10.69 18.52 -18.40
CA TYR A 26 11.70 18.07 -17.44
C TYR A 26 12.62 17.04 -18.09
N LEU A 27 13.93 17.19 -17.89
CA LEU A 27 14.92 16.18 -18.21
C LEU A 27 15.36 15.51 -16.89
N LEU A 28 15.14 14.20 -16.78
CA LEU A 28 15.63 13.42 -15.65
C LEU A 28 17.04 12.92 -15.96
N ALA A 29 17.95 13.04 -14.98
CA ALA A 29 19.29 12.48 -15.07
C ALA A 29 19.47 11.39 -14.00
N PHE A 30 20.01 10.25 -14.41
CA PHE A 30 20.40 9.18 -13.49
C PHE A 30 21.55 9.67 -12.60
N LYS A 31 21.26 9.90 -11.32
CA LYS A 31 22.28 10.25 -10.33
C LYS A 31 22.88 8.99 -9.70
N ASP A 32 22.01 8.17 -9.11
CA ASP A 32 22.39 6.93 -8.46
C ASP A 32 21.17 6.02 -8.25
N ARG A 33 21.39 4.74 -7.99
CA ARG A 33 20.34 3.78 -7.61
C ARG A 33 20.70 3.14 -6.28
N ARG A 34 19.86 3.37 -5.27
CA ARG A 34 19.88 2.59 -4.03
C ARG A 34 18.86 1.46 -4.16
N ALA A 35 19.35 0.22 -4.24
CA ALA A 35 18.50 -0.92 -3.98
C ALA A 35 18.15 -0.91 -2.48
N PRO A 36 16.91 -1.24 -2.09
CA PRO A 36 16.64 -1.53 -0.69
C PRO A 36 17.58 -2.66 -0.25
N SER A 37 18.13 -2.56 0.95
CA SER A 37 18.89 -3.68 1.50
C SER A 37 17.97 -4.90 1.64
N SER A 38 18.52 -6.11 1.50
CA SER A 38 17.73 -7.34 1.66
C SER A 38 17.02 -7.39 3.02
N GLU A 39 17.64 -6.83 4.06
CA GLU A 39 17.08 -6.74 5.40
C GLU A 39 15.88 -5.78 5.48
N GLU A 40 15.99 -4.57 4.92
CA GLU A 40 14.88 -3.61 4.84
C GLU A 40 13.71 -4.18 4.04
N PHE A 41 13.99 -4.88 2.94
CA PHE A 41 12.96 -5.53 2.13
C PHE A 41 12.22 -6.62 2.91
N LEU A 42 12.94 -7.51 3.59
CA LEU A 42 12.35 -8.57 4.40
C LEU A 42 11.51 -8.00 5.56
N ARG A 43 12.00 -6.92 6.19
CA ARG A 43 11.28 -6.23 7.26
C ARG A 43 9.95 -5.65 6.79
N GLU A 44 9.94 -4.94 5.66
CA GLU A 44 8.71 -4.39 5.09
C GLU A 44 7.76 -5.49 4.60
N GLN A 45 8.30 -6.59 4.05
CA GLN A 45 7.50 -7.74 3.65
C GLN A 45 6.76 -8.36 4.84
N GLU A 46 7.45 -8.63 5.95
CA GLU A 46 6.83 -9.24 7.13
C GLU A 46 5.86 -8.28 7.83
N LYS A 47 6.15 -6.98 7.84
CA LYS A 47 5.21 -5.96 8.31
C LYS A 47 3.91 -5.97 7.50
N LEU A 48 4.01 -5.88 6.17
CA LEU A 48 2.84 -5.92 5.27
C LEU A 48 2.06 -7.23 5.41
N ARG A 49 2.77 -8.35 5.56
CA ARG A 49 2.15 -9.66 5.79
C ARG A 49 1.32 -9.66 7.08
N GLY A 50 1.87 -9.14 8.17
CA GLY A 50 1.18 -9.01 9.45
C GLY A 50 -0.07 -8.13 9.35
N GLU A 51 0.04 -6.96 8.72
CA GLU A 51 -1.07 -6.04 8.52
C GLU A 51 -2.22 -6.67 7.71
N VAL A 52 -1.90 -7.31 6.59
CA VAL A 52 -2.91 -7.98 5.74
C VAL A 52 -3.59 -9.13 6.48
N LEU A 53 -2.83 -9.88 7.27
CA LEU A 53 -3.36 -11.00 8.03
C LEU A 53 -4.29 -10.53 9.16
N GLN A 54 -3.94 -9.44 9.86
CA GLN A 54 -4.81 -8.82 10.85
C GLN A 54 -6.09 -8.27 10.21
N TYR A 55 -5.97 -7.58 9.07
CA TYR A 55 -7.13 -7.07 8.33
C TYR A 55 -8.10 -8.19 7.94
N LYS A 56 -7.60 -9.31 7.41
CA LYS A 56 -8.43 -10.46 7.04
C LYS A 56 -9.11 -11.09 8.25
N ARG A 57 -8.41 -11.21 9.38
CA ARG A 57 -8.99 -11.74 10.63
C ARG A 57 -10.13 -10.86 11.12
N GLN A 58 -9.93 -9.54 11.14
CA GLN A 58 -10.95 -8.59 11.55
C GLN A 58 -12.19 -8.69 10.64
N LEU A 59 -11.99 -8.73 9.33
CA LEU A 59 -13.07 -8.84 8.35
C LEU A 59 -13.92 -10.10 8.55
N ILE A 60 -13.27 -11.25 8.75
CA ILE A 60 -13.98 -12.52 9.01
C ILE A 60 -14.73 -12.47 10.34
N PHE A 61 -14.09 -11.93 11.38
CA PHE A 61 -14.68 -11.81 12.71
C PHE A 61 -15.92 -10.92 12.70
N ASP A 62 -15.86 -9.76 12.04
CA ASP A 62 -16.99 -8.84 11.91
C ASP A 62 -18.14 -9.47 11.12
N ALA A 63 -17.83 -10.15 10.01
CA ALA A 63 -18.83 -10.87 9.22
C ALA A 63 -19.49 -12.00 10.02
N TRP A 64 -18.71 -12.72 10.82
CA TRP A 64 -19.22 -13.77 11.69
C TRP A 64 -20.14 -13.21 12.78
N LEU A 65 -19.72 -12.15 13.48
CA LEU A 65 -20.54 -11.47 14.49
C LEU A 65 -21.84 -10.91 13.91
N ALA A 66 -21.79 -10.33 12.71
CA ALA A 66 -22.99 -9.85 12.03
C ALA A 66 -23.97 -11.01 11.75
N GLY A 67 -23.47 -12.15 11.31
CA GLY A 67 -24.27 -13.36 11.11
C GLY A 67 -24.88 -13.91 12.40
N GLU A 68 -24.12 -13.95 13.50
CA GLU A 68 -24.64 -14.37 14.81
C GLU A 68 -25.69 -13.39 15.35
N ARG A 69 -25.44 -12.08 15.22
CA ARG A 69 -26.39 -11.04 15.63
C ARG A 69 -27.73 -11.17 14.91
N GLN A 70 -27.73 -11.50 13.61
CA GLN A 70 -28.96 -11.74 12.85
C GLN A 70 -29.73 -12.97 13.33
N ARG A 71 -29.03 -14.02 13.78
CA ARG A 71 -29.65 -15.23 14.32
C ARG A 71 -30.12 -15.07 15.77
N ALA A 72 -29.49 -14.18 16.53
CA ALA A 72 -29.79 -13.97 17.93
C ALA A 72 -31.13 -13.23 18.13
N LYS A 73 -31.95 -13.70 19.07
CA LYS A 73 -33.12 -12.97 19.55
C LYS A 73 -32.68 -11.95 20.61
N ILE A 74 -32.35 -10.74 20.17
CA ILE A 74 -31.90 -9.65 21.05
C ILE A 74 -33.12 -8.84 21.51
N LYS A 75 -33.35 -8.74 22.82
CA LYS A 75 -34.33 -7.83 23.42
C LYS A 75 -33.58 -6.68 24.07
N ILE A 76 -33.85 -5.44 23.61
CA ILE A 76 -33.29 -4.22 24.19
C ILE A 76 -34.38 -3.62 25.08
N TYR A 77 -34.06 -3.40 26.36
CA TYR A 77 -34.95 -2.73 27.31
C TYR A 77 -34.37 -1.35 27.61
N GLU A 78 -35.12 -0.30 27.31
CA GLU A 78 -34.77 1.06 27.76
C GLU A 78 -35.18 1.22 29.22
N MET A 79 -34.23 1.65 30.06
CA MET A 79 -34.53 2.04 31.43
C MET A 79 -35.01 3.49 31.44
N PRO A 80 -36.11 3.81 32.13
CA PRO A 80 -36.57 5.20 32.26
C PRO A 80 -35.51 6.03 33.01
N SER A 81 -35.24 7.22 32.47
CA SER A 81 -34.35 8.25 33.06
C SER A 81 -35.00 8.95 34.24
#